data_AF-A0A7X7YPE6-F1
#
_entry.id   AF-A0A7X7YPE6-F1
#
_cell.length_a   1.000
_cell.length_b   1.000
_cell.length_c   1.000
_cell.angle_alpha   90.00
_cell.angle_beta   90.00
_cell.angle_gamma   90.00
#
_symmetry.space_group_name_H-M   'P 1'
#
loop_
_entity.id
_entity.type
_entity.pdbx_description
1 polymer ?
#
loop_
_entity_poly.entity_id
_entity_poly.type
_entity_poly.pdbx_seq_one_letter_code
_entity_poly.pdbx_strand_id
1 'polypeptide(L)' 'MIKRTLYFGNPAYLSLRKEQMVIQLPEVEKNESLPDTFKKEATTSIPIEDIGVVI' A
#
# COMPACT_ATOMS: atom_id res chain seq x y z
N MET A 1 -21.20 -4.08 0.52
CA MET A 1 -19.75 -3.80 0.65
C MET A 1 -19.59 -2.50 1.39
N ILE A 2 -18.77 -2.47 2.44
CA ILE A 2 -18.52 -1.24 3.20
C ILE A 2 -17.38 -0.51 2.50
N LYS A 3 -17.67 0.68 1.96
CA LYS A 3 -16.64 1.54 1.38
C LYS A 3 -15.76 2.11 2.50
N ARG A 4 -14.46 2.04 2.32
CA ARG A 4 -13.45 2.54 3.26
C ARG A 4 -12.90 3.88 2.79
N THR A 5 -12.60 4.76 3.74
CA THR A 5 -11.76 5.93 3.48
C THR A 5 -10.33 5.56 3.82
N LEU A 6 -9.42 5.69 2.87
CA LEU A 6 -7.99 5.52 3.11
C LEU A 6 -7.38 6.89 3.39
N TYR A 7 -6.69 7.00 4.52
CA TYR A 7 -5.98 8.22 4.91
C TYR A 7 -4.49 7.94 5.02
N PHE A 8 -3.67 8.70 4.30
CA PHE A 8 -2.22 8.55 4.28
C PHE A 8 -1.55 9.66 5.09
N GLY A 9 -1.46 9.46 6.41
CA GLY A 9 -0.74 10.38 7.31
C GLY A 9 0.78 10.34 7.18
N ASN A 10 1.33 9.31 6.53
CA ASN A 10 2.75 9.16 6.23
C ASN A 10 2.94 9.01 4.71
N PRO A 11 4.12 9.36 4.15
CA PRO A 11 4.42 9.10 2.74
C PRO A 11 4.23 7.64 2.37
N ALA A 12 3.55 7.39 1.25
CA ALA A 12 3.32 6.05 0.72
C ALA A 12 3.48 6.04 -0.80
N TYR A 13 4.02 4.95 -1.33
CA TYR A 13 3.96 4.64 -2.75
C TYR A 13 2.71 3.83 -3.04
N LEU A 14 1.93 4.33 -4.00
CA LEU A 14 0.67 3.74 -4.42
C LEU A 14 0.82 3.24 -5.86
N SER A 15 0.44 1.99 -6.10
CA SER A 15 0.36 1.43 -7.44
C SER A 15 -0.87 0.54 -7.58
N LEU A 16 -1.24 0.22 -8.82
CA LEU A 16 -2.38 -0.65 -9.10
C LEU A 16 -1.87 -1.98 -9.65
N ARG A 17 -2.33 -3.10 -9.09
CA ARG A 17 -2.01 -4.44 -9.60
C ARG A 17 -3.17 -5.38 -9.35
N LYS A 18 -3.66 -6.05 -10.41
CA LYS A 18 -4.75 -7.03 -10.33
C LYS A 18 -5.99 -6.50 -9.58
N GLU A 19 -6.43 -5.28 -9.91
CA GLU A 19 -7.59 -4.62 -9.27
C GLU A 19 -7.42 -4.38 -7.76
N GLN A 20 -6.19 -4.43 -7.26
CA GLN A 20 -5.82 -4.07 -5.91
C GLN A 20 -4.99 -2.79 -5.92
N MET A 21 -5.29 -1.88 -5.01
CA MET A 21 -4.40 -0.80 -4.64
C MET A 21 -3.28 -1.38 -3.78
N VAL A 22 -2.05 -1.30 -4.28
CA VAL A 22 -0.83 -1.74 -3.59
C VAL A 22 -0.20 -0.53 -2.92
N ILE A 23 0.07 -0.67 -1.62
CA ILE A 23 0.59 0.37 -0.74
C ILE A 23 1.95 -0.10 -0.21
N GLN A 24 2.96 0.74 -0.39
CA GLN A 24 4.33 0.50 0.07
C GLN A 24 4.88 1.71 0.81
N LEU A 25 5.68 1.46 1.84
CA LEU A 25 6.34 2.51 2.61
C LEU A 25 7.71 2.84 1.99
N PRO A 26 8.00 4.10 1.66
CA PRO A 26 9.29 4.49 1.07
C PRO A 26 10.50 4.09 1.90
N GLU A 27 10.40 4.19 3.22
CA GLU A 27 11.45 3.82 4.17
C GLU A 27 11.77 2.32 4.18
N VAL A 28 10.84 1.47 3.73
CA VAL A 28 11.06 0.03 3.58
C VAL A 28 11.55 -0.29 2.18
N GLU A 29 10.92 0.26 1.15
CA GLU A 29 11.29 -0.04 -0.24
C GLU A 29 12.71 0.42 -0.60
N LYS A 30 13.07 1.64 -0.18
CA LYS A 30 14.39 2.21 -0.50
C LYS A 30 15.53 1.69 0.38
N ASN A 31 15.23 0.90 1.40
CA ASN A 31 16.26 0.39 2.29
C ASN A 31 16.90 -0.87 1.68
N GLU A 32 18.14 -0.75 1.21
CA GLU A 32 18.90 -1.85 0.60
C GLU A 32 19.39 -2.88 1.62
N SER A 33 19.43 -2.53 2.91
CA SER A 33 19.84 -3.46 3.98
C SER A 33 18.71 -4.37 4.45
N LEU A 34 17.46 -4.09 4.07
CA LEU A 34 16.33 -4.94 4.41
C LEU A 34 16.18 -6.08 3.40
N PRO A 35 15.96 -7.33 3.85
CA PRO A 35 15.68 -8.46 2.97
C PRO A 35 14.42 -8.24 2.13
N ASP A 36 14.42 -8.75 0.89
CA ASP A 36 13.25 -8.67 -0.01
C ASP A 36 11.98 -9.33 0.58
N THR A 37 12.15 -10.35 1.42
CA THR A 37 11.04 -10.98 2.13
C THR A 37 10.34 -9.98 3.05
N PHE A 38 11.11 -9.18 3.76
CA PHE A 38 10.58 -8.13 4.64
C PHE A 38 9.84 -7.04 3.85
N LYS A 39 10.40 -6.62 2.70
CA LYS A 39 9.73 -5.63 1.83
C LYS A 39 8.38 -6.13 1.31
N LYS A 40 8.29 -7.43 0.99
CA LYS A 40 7.04 -8.06 0.56
C LYS A 40 6.02 -8.13 1.70
N GLU A 41 6.45 -8.49 2.90
CA GLU A 41 5.57 -8.53 4.08
C GLU A 41 5.05 -7.15 4.48
N ALA A 42 5.85 -6.09 4.29
CA ALA A 42 5.45 -4.71 4.52
C ALA A 42 4.50 -4.14 3.43
N THR A 43 4.33 -4.84 2.31
CA THR A 43 3.43 -4.40 1.23
C THR A 43 1.99 -4.78 1.56
N THR A 44 1.09 -3.81 1.56
CA THR A 44 -0.35 -4.04 1.79
C THR A 44 -1.13 -3.87 0.50
N SER A 45 -2.19 -4.67 0.31
CA SER A 45 -3.11 -4.54 -0.82
C SER A 45 -4.56 -4.42 -0.37
N ILE A 46 -5.31 -3.51 -1.00
CA ILE A 46 -6.75 -3.29 -0.73
C ILE A 46 -7.50 -3.36 -2.08
N PRO A 47 -8.62 -4.11 -2.18
CA PRO A 47 -9.44 -4.11 -3.40
C PRO A 47 -9.93 -2.70 -3.71
N ILE A 48 -9.79 -2.25 -4.95
CA ILE A 48 -10.21 -0.89 -5.33
C ILE A 48 -11.72 -0.70 -5.19
N GLU A 49 -12.49 -1.77 -5.34
CA GLU A 49 -13.94 -1.77 -5.15
C GLU A 49 -14.36 -1.52 -3.70
N ASP A 50 -13.47 -1.70 -2.73
CA ASP A 50 -13.74 -1.42 -1.31
C ASP A 50 -13.36 0.02 -0.93
N ILE A 51 -12.75 0.80 -1.83
CA ILE A 51 -12.31 2.16 -1.55
C ILE A 51 -13.42 3.14 -1.95
N GLY A 52 -13.81 4.00 -1.01
CA GLY A 52 -14.75 5.11 -1.24
C GLY A 52 -14.05 6.43 -1.51
N VAL A 53 -13.05 6.77 -0.68
CA VAL A 53 -12.29 8.02 -0.76
C VAL A 53 -10.84 7.76 -0.35
N VAL A 54 -9.90 8.49 -0.95
CA VAL A 54 -8.49 8.53 -0.58
C VAL A 54 -8.13 9.96 -0.18
N ILE A 55 -7.51 10.13 0.99
CA ILE A 55 -7.11 11.41 1.59
C ILE A 55 -5.61 11.38 1.92
#